data_AF-A0A4Y9FAP3-F1
#
_entry.id   AF-A0A4Y9FAP3-F1
#
_cell.length_a   1.000
_cell.length_b   1.000
_cell.length_c   1.000
_cell.angle_alpha   90.00
_cell.angle_beta   90.00
_cell.angle_gamma   90.00
#
_symmetry.space_group_name_H-M   'P 1'
#
loop_
_entity.id
_entity.type
_entity.pdbx_description
1 polymer ?
#
loop_
_entity_poly.entity_id
_entity_poly.type
_entity_poly.pdbx_seq_one_letter_code
_entity_poly.pdbx_strand_id
1 'polypeptide(L)'
;MPEFRVTDTELRVAADLLLRRGSWGVSREDFHRHFGGDRRGRAIMAELRKRGILPVVVAENPAGDEVYKVAQSEDEFRAYRASLVSRIQELHEAVRGLDEAWAEWRRTGRPRFPQPALFEVDRGGGG
;
A
#
# COMPACT_ATOMS: atom_id res chain seq x y z
N MET A 1 23.02 -6.96 9.88
CA MET A 1 22.59 -5.76 9.13
C MET A 1 22.12 -4.75 10.15
N PRO A 2 22.73 -3.57 10.29
CA PRO A 2 22.25 -2.58 11.25
C PRO A 2 20.83 -2.15 10.86
N GLU A 3 19.89 -2.22 11.80
CA GLU A 3 18.55 -1.66 11.63
C GLU A 3 18.71 -0.16 11.35
N PHE A 4 18.18 0.29 10.21
CA PHE A 4 18.04 1.71 9.92
C PHE A 4 17.02 2.30 10.90
N ARG A 5 17.47 2.74 12.08
CA ARG A 5 16.59 3.33 13.08
C ARG A 5 16.15 4.72 12.61
N VAL A 6 14.85 4.93 12.48
CA VAL A 6 14.25 6.26 12.31
C VAL A 6 14.22 6.93 13.67
N THR A 7 14.71 8.16 13.74
CA THR A 7 14.78 8.93 14.98
C THR A 7 13.49 9.74 15.20
N ASP A 8 13.20 10.06 16.47
CA ASP A 8 12.04 10.91 16.79
C ASP A 8 12.18 12.33 16.21
N THR A 9 13.41 12.82 16.06
CA THR A 9 13.69 14.10 15.39
C THR A 9 13.27 14.06 13.92
N GLU A 10 13.60 12.99 13.19
CA GLU A 10 13.17 12.84 11.79
C GLU A 10 11.65 12.74 11.67
N LEU A 11 10.99 12.04 12.61
CA LEU A 11 9.53 11.95 12.64
C LEU A 11 8.87 13.31 12.87
N ARG A 12 9.43 14.13 13.78
CA ARG A 12 8.96 15.50 14.02
C ARG A 12 9.14 16.38 12.78
N VAL A 13 10.31 16.35 12.16
CA VAL A 13 10.58 17.12 10.94
C VAL A 13 9.64 16.71 9.81
N ALA A 14 9.39 15.40 9.65
CA ALA A 14 8.46 14.89 8.66
C ALA A 14 7.01 15.31 8.94
N ALA A 15 6.58 15.26 10.19
CA ALA A 15 5.26 15.72 10.60
C ALA A 15 5.09 17.22 10.31
N ASP A 16 6.06 18.05 10.69
CA ASP A 16 6.06 19.49 10.43
C ASP A 16 6.00 19.81 8.94
N LEU A 17 6.77 19.08 8.12
CA LEU A 17 6.77 19.25 6.66
C LEU A 17 5.38 18.99 6.06
N LEU A 18 4.72 17.91 6.48
CA LEU A 18 3.39 17.54 5.99
C LEU A 18 2.31 18.53 6.46
N LEU A 19 2.37 18.95 7.72
CA LEU A 19 1.43 19.94 8.28
C LEU A 19 1.55 21.29 7.59
N ARG A 20 2.77 21.76 7.31
CA ARG A 20 3.01 23.04 6.62
C ARG A 20 2.47 23.07 5.19
N ARG A 21 2.38 21.91 4.53
CA ARG A 21 1.94 21.82 3.14
C ARG A 21 0.42 21.69 2.98
N GLY A 22 -0.27 21.22 4.02
CA GLY A 22 -1.73 21.17 4.05
C GLY A 22 -2.32 20.39 2.87
N SER A 23 -3.29 20.97 2.17
CA SER A 23 -4.03 20.33 1.08
C SER A 23 -3.18 20.02 -0.15
N TRP A 24 -2.09 20.77 -0.37
CA TRP A 24 -1.17 20.54 -1.49
C TRP A 24 -0.27 19.32 -1.28
N GLY A 25 -0.06 18.92 -0.02
CA GLY A 25 0.78 17.78 0.33
C GLY A 25 2.24 17.92 -0.11
N VAL A 26 2.96 16.81 -0.03
CA VAL A 26 4.33 16.66 -0.50
C VAL A 26 4.36 15.49 -1.47
N SER A 27 4.90 15.69 -2.67
CA SER A 27 5.10 14.59 -3.62
C SER A 27 5.98 13.50 -3.00
N ARG A 28 5.79 12.26 -3.43
CA ARG A 28 6.62 11.15 -2.94
C ARG A 28 8.11 11.40 -3.22
N GLU A 29 8.42 11.92 -4.40
CA GLU A 29 9.80 12.21 -4.79
C GLU A 29 10.43 13.30 -3.92
N ASP A 30 9.73 14.41 -3.68
CA ASP A 30 10.25 15.50 -2.86
C ASP A 30 10.39 15.10 -1.40
N PHE A 31 9.44 14.33 -0.87
CA PHE A 31 9.53 13.79 0.49
C PHE A 31 10.77 12.90 0.62
N HIS A 32 10.98 11.99 -0.34
CA HIS A 32 12.15 11.11 -0.34
C HIS A 32 13.45 11.90 -0.47
N ARG A 33 13.51 12.89 -1.36
CA ARG A 33 14.68 13.75 -1.56
C ARG A 33 15.02 14.52 -0.28
N HIS A 34 14.01 15.03 0.43
CA HIS A 34 14.18 15.77 1.69
C HIS A 34 14.87 14.94 2.78
N PHE A 35 14.60 13.63 2.84
CA PHE A 35 15.17 12.72 3.85
C PHE A 35 16.36 11.89 3.35
N GLY A 36 17.04 12.31 2.28
CA GLY A 36 18.26 11.66 1.81
C GLY A 36 18.03 10.40 0.98
N GLY A 37 16.83 10.22 0.43
CA GLY A 37 16.53 9.23 -0.61
C GLY A 37 15.35 8.31 -0.32
N ASP A 38 15.01 7.51 -1.31
CA ASP A 38 13.81 6.68 -1.36
C ASP A 38 13.72 5.63 -0.25
N ARG A 39 14.85 4.99 0.12
CA ARG A 39 14.87 4.03 1.25
C ARG A 39 14.54 4.71 2.58
N ARG A 40 15.15 5.88 2.86
CA ARG A 40 14.98 6.58 4.13
C ARG A 40 13.59 7.23 4.22
N GLY A 41 13.14 7.87 3.15
CA GLY A 41 11.79 8.44 3.05
C GLY A 41 10.69 7.39 3.30
N ARG A 42 10.79 6.21 2.67
CA ARG A 42 9.86 5.10 2.94
C ARG A 42 9.89 4.66 4.40
N ALA A 43 11.06 4.53 5.01
CA ALA A 43 11.18 4.13 6.41
C ALA A 43 10.52 5.14 7.36
N ILE A 44 10.74 6.45 7.13
CA ILE A 44 10.13 7.51 7.92
C ILE A 44 8.61 7.51 7.77
N MET A 45 8.10 7.41 6.54
CA MET A 45 6.66 7.39 6.29
C MET A 45 5.99 6.15 6.90
N ALA A 46 6.64 4.99 6.81
CA ALA A 46 6.16 3.77 7.45
C ALA A 46 6.11 3.93 8.98
N GLU A 47 7.15 4.51 9.58
CA GLU A 47 7.23 4.68 11.02
C GLU A 47 6.24 5.73 11.55
N LEU A 48 6.03 6.84 10.81
CA LEU A 48 4.97 7.83 11.09
C LEU A 48 3.59 7.16 11.18
N ARG A 49 3.25 6.33 10.19
CA ARG A 49 1.97 5.64 10.11
C ARG A 49 1.85 4.55 11.16
N LYS A 50 2.90 3.75 11.34
CA LYS A 50 2.94 2.65 12.33
C LYS A 50 2.75 3.17 13.75
N ARG A 51 3.36 4.31 14.09
CA ARG A 51 3.22 4.94 15.42
C ARG A 51 1.94 5.77 15.57
N GLY A 52 1.17 5.97 14.50
CA GLY A 52 -0.04 6.79 14.55
C GLY A 52 0.22 8.26 14.86
N ILE A 53 1.36 8.81 14.43
CA ILE A 53 1.76 10.20 14.74
C ILE A 53 0.84 11.21 14.02
N LEU A 54 0.48 10.92 12.76
CA LEU A 54 -0.43 11.72 11.96
C LEU A 54 -1.27 10.82 11.03
N PRO A 55 -2.52 11.20 10.72
CA PRO A 55 -3.35 10.51 9.73
C PRO A 55 -2.89 10.86 8.30
N VAL A 56 -1.71 10.38 7.91
CA VAL A 56 -1.12 10.66 6.60
C VAL A 56 -1.70 9.74 5.53
N VAL A 57 -2.34 10.35 4.54
CA VAL A 57 -2.96 9.69 3.38
C VAL A 57 -2.11 9.85 2.12
N VAL A 58 -2.38 9.01 1.12
CA VAL A 58 -1.93 9.22 -0.27
C VAL A 58 -3.14 9.67 -1.05
N ALA A 59 -3.05 10.82 -1.70
CA ALA A 59 -4.16 11.45 -2.41
C ALA A 59 -3.65 12.31 -3.56
N GLU A 60 -4.54 12.73 -4.45
CA GLU A 60 -4.24 13.74 -5.46
C GLU A 60 -4.31 15.14 -4.84
N ASN A 61 -3.35 16.00 -5.22
CA ASN A 61 -3.37 17.41 -4.89
C ASN A 61 -4.30 18.17 -5.87
N PRO A 62 -4.52 19.50 -5.69
CA PRO A 62 -5.36 20.29 -6.61
C PRO A 62 -4.88 20.33 -8.08
N ALA A 63 -3.61 20.01 -8.34
CA ALA A 63 -3.04 19.92 -9.70
C ALA A 63 -3.16 18.50 -10.31
N GLY A 64 -3.65 17.51 -9.55
CA GLY A 64 -3.79 16.11 -9.97
C GLY A 64 -2.56 15.24 -9.67
N ASP A 65 -1.58 15.72 -8.92
CA ASP A 65 -0.39 14.94 -8.58
C ASP A 65 -0.61 14.08 -7.32
N GLU A 66 -0.09 12.85 -7.33
CA GLU A 66 -0.07 11.99 -6.14
C GLU A 66 0.88 12.55 -5.05
N VAL A 67 0.34 12.82 -3.88
CA VAL A 67 1.06 13.41 -2.74
C VAL A 67 0.78 12.68 -1.43
N TYR A 68 1.74 12.80 -0.52
CA TYR A 68 1.54 12.57 0.90
C TYR A 68 0.95 13.83 1.55
N LYS A 69 -0.18 13.70 2.23
CA LYS A 69 -0.75 14.81 3.00
C LYS A 69 -1.46 14.30 4.26
N VAL A 70 -1.69 15.21 5.20
CA VAL A 70 -2.52 14.92 6.39
C VAL A 70 -3.99 14.99 5.97
N ALA A 71 -4.79 13.99 6.35
CA ALA A 71 -6.23 14.01 6.09
C ALA A 71 -6.87 15.28 6.69
N GLN A 72 -7.71 15.95 5.91
CA GLN A 72 -8.38 17.19 6.29
C GLN A 72 -9.83 16.97 6.74
N SER A 73 -10.40 15.81 6.43
CA SER A 73 -11.73 15.41 6.88
C SER A 73 -11.77 13.95 7.32
N GLU A 74 -12.79 13.62 8.12
CA GLU A 74 -13.03 12.24 8.53
C GLU A 74 -13.37 11.34 7.34
N ASP A 75 -14.11 11.86 6.35
CA ASP A 75 -14.46 11.11 5.14
C ASP A 75 -13.23 10.76 4.30
N GLU A 76 -12.30 11.71 4.13
CA GLU A 76 -11.03 11.47 3.45
C GLU A 76 -10.22 10.38 4.16
N PHE A 77 -10.14 10.46 5.50
CA PHE A 77 -9.46 9.45 6.29
C PHE A 77 -10.13 8.08 6.18
N ARG A 78 -11.47 8.02 6.24
CA ARG A 78 -12.25 6.77 6.11
C ARG A 78 -12.07 6.14 4.73
N ALA A 79 -12.09 6.94 3.66
CA ALA A 79 -11.85 6.48 2.31
C ALA A 79 -10.44 5.88 2.15
N TYR A 80 -9.42 6.56 2.65
CA TYR A 80 -8.04 6.04 2.63
C TYR A 80 -7.88 4.77 3.46
N ARG A 81 -8.52 4.70 4.63
CA ARG A 81 -8.52 3.48 5.45
C ARG A 81 -9.19 2.32 4.71
N ALA A 82 -10.32 2.56 4.04
CA ALA A 82 -11.00 1.54 3.26
C ALA A 82 -10.14 1.03 2.10
N SER A 83 -9.42 1.92 1.40
CA SER A 83 -8.50 1.51 0.32
C SER A 83 -7.33 0.66 0.85
N LEU A 84 -6.79 0.98 2.04
CA LEU A 84 -5.77 0.15 2.68
C LEU A 84 -6.30 -1.25 3.05
N VAL A 85 -7.52 -1.34 3.57
CA VAL A 85 -8.15 -2.64 3.88
C VAL A 85 -8.37 -3.47 2.61
N SER A 86 -8.86 -2.85 1.54
CA SER A 86 -8.98 -3.50 0.22
C SER A 86 -7.61 -4.02 -0.25
N ARG A 87 -6.57 -3.20 -0.12
CA ARG A 87 -5.21 -3.58 -0.53
C ARG A 87 -4.67 -4.76 0.29
N ILE A 88 -4.99 -4.83 1.59
CA ILE A 88 -4.60 -5.98 2.43
C ILE A 88 -5.29 -7.26 1.94
N GLN A 89 -6.56 -7.18 1.55
CA GLN A 89 -7.29 -8.34 1.00
C GLN A 89 -6.67 -8.83 -0.31
N GLU A 90 -6.38 -7.92 -1.26
CA GLU A 90 -5.68 -8.26 -2.50
C GLU A 90 -4.30 -8.91 -2.24
N LEU A 91 -3.56 -8.41 -1.25
CA LEU A 91 -2.27 -8.99 -0.87
C LEU A 91 -2.43 -10.40 -0.29
N HIS A 92 -3.44 -10.66 0.54
CA HIS A 92 -3.72 -12.01 1.03
C HIS A 92 -4.09 -12.96 -0.12
N GLU A 93 -4.86 -12.50 -1.10
CA GLU A 93 -5.18 -13.29 -2.29
C GLU A 93 -3.94 -13.59 -3.12
N ALA A 94 -3.05 -12.61 -3.30
CA ALA A 94 -1.79 -12.79 -4.00
C ALA A 94 -0.86 -13.78 -3.28
N VAL A 95 -0.76 -13.70 -1.95
CA VAL A 95 0.01 -14.66 -1.13
C VAL A 95 -0.52 -16.07 -1.32
N ARG A 96 -1.84 -16.26 -1.20
CA ARG A 96 -2.48 -17.56 -1.46
C ARG A 96 -2.18 -18.06 -2.87
N GLY A 97 -2.29 -17.20 -3.87
CA GLY A 97 -1.97 -17.54 -5.26
C GLY A 97 -0.52 -18.01 -5.44
N LEU A 98 0.43 -17.38 -4.74
CA LEU A 98 1.84 -17.78 -4.73
C LEU A 98 2.06 -19.13 -4.05
N ASP A 99 1.41 -19.38 -2.91
CA ASP A 99 1.51 -20.66 -2.19
C ASP A 99 0.98 -21.81 -3.05
N GLU A 100 -0.18 -21.62 -3.68
CA GLU A 100 -0.78 -22.60 -4.58
C GLU A 100 0.08 -22.84 -5.83
N ALA A 101 0.65 -21.78 -6.42
CA ALA A 101 1.56 -21.88 -7.55
C ALA A 101 2.85 -22.64 -7.19
N TRP A 102 3.41 -22.39 -5.99
CA TRP A 102 4.58 -23.09 -5.50
C TRP A 102 4.31 -24.58 -5.27
N ALA A 103 3.17 -24.92 -4.66
CA ALA A 103 2.76 -26.30 -4.45
C ALA A 103 2.61 -27.06 -5.78
N GLU A 104 1.95 -26.43 -6.78
CA GLU A 104 1.80 -27.01 -8.12
C GLU A 104 3.15 -27.22 -8.79
N TRP A 105 4.01 -26.20 -8.80
CA TRP A 105 5.33 -26.27 -9.39
C TRP A 105 6.18 -27.37 -8.75
N ARG A 106 6.16 -27.50 -7.42
CA ARG A 106 6.86 -28.57 -6.70
C ARG A 106 6.34 -29.96 -7.03
N ARG A 107 5.06 -30.09 -7.33
CA ARG A 107 4.39 -31.36 -7.63
C ARG A 107 4.62 -31.80 -9.09
N THR A 108 4.54 -30.88 -10.04
CA THR A 108 4.46 -31.21 -11.47
C THR A 108 5.60 -30.63 -12.32
N GLY A 109 6.39 -29.69 -11.78
CA GLY A 109 7.41 -28.95 -12.54
C GLY A 109 6.83 -28.06 -13.64
N ARG A 110 5.53 -27.76 -13.58
CA ARG A 110 4.82 -26.95 -14.58
C ARG A 110 4.17 -25.73 -13.93
N PRO A 111 4.08 -24.60 -14.66
CA PRO A 111 3.38 -23.43 -14.15
C PRO A 111 1.88 -23.74 -14.00
N ARG A 112 1.27 -23.15 -12.96
CA ARG A 112 -0.17 -23.17 -12.79
C ARG A 112 -0.80 -22.07 -13.66
N PHE A 113 -1.47 -22.46 -14.72
CA PHE A 113 -2.44 -21.56 -15.34
C PHE A 113 -3.81 -21.84 -14.70
N PRO A 114 -4.53 -20.82 -14.21
CA PRO A 114 -5.92 -21.02 -13.84
C PRO A 114 -6.64 -21.48 -15.11
N GLN A 115 -6.99 -22.76 -15.16
CA GLN A 115 -7.96 -23.22 -16.13
C GLN A 115 -9.30 -22.75 -15.58
N PRO A 116 -10.02 -21.81 -16.23
CA PRO A 116 -11.45 -21.71 -15.97
C PRO A 116 -12.01 -23.13 -16.16
N ALA A 117 -12.90 -23.56 -15.27
CA ALA A 117 -13.58 -24.84 -15.44
C ALA A 117 -14.30 -24.82 -16.79
N LEU A 118 -13.63 -25.35 -17.81
CA LEU A 118 -14.25 -25.75 -19.05
C LEU A 118 -15.21 -26.85 -18.59
N PHE A 119 -16.51 -26.62 -18.79
CA PHE A 119 -17.60 -27.56 -18.50
C PHE A 119 -18.15 -27.54 -17.05
N GLU A 120 -18.85 -26.47 -16.67
CA GLU A 120 -20.20 -26.68 -16.11
C GLU A 120 -21.19 -26.59 -17.26
N VAL A 121 -21.29 -27.67 -18.03
CA VAL A 121 -22.49 -27.92 -18.84
C VAL A 121 -23.43 -28.63 -17.89
N ASP A 122 -24.44 -27.91 -17.41
CA ASP A 122 -25.60 -28.50 -16.77
C ASP A 122 -26.17 -29.54 -17.75
N ARG A 123 -25.91 -30.83 -17.49
CA ARG A 123 -26.60 -31.93 -18.18
C ARG A 123 -28.00 -31.98 -17.58
N GLY A 124 -28.82 -30.99 -17.94
CA GLY A 124 -30.27 -31.06 -17.85
C GLY A 124 -30.74 -32.30 -18.60
N GLY A 125 -31.47 -33.15 -17.89
CA GLY A 125 -31.72 -34.55 -18.24
C GLY A 125 -32.67 -34.75 -19.42
N GLY A 126 -32.48 -35.89 -20.09
CA GLY A 126 -33.51 -36.49 -20.90
C GLY A 126 -34.54 -37.20 -20.00
N GLY A 127 -35.80 -37.02 -20.37
CA GLY A 127 -36.99 -37.66 -19.79
C GLY A 127 -38.24 -37.08 -20.45
#